data_AF-A0A7T8GY16-F1
#
_entry.id   AF-A0A7T8GY16-F1
#
_cell.length_a   1.000
_cell.length_b   1.000
_cell.length_c   1.000
_cell.angle_alpha   90.00
_cell.angle_beta   90.00
_cell.angle_gamma   90.00
#
_symmetry.space_group_name_H-M   'P 1'
#
loop_
_entity.id
_entity.type
_entity.pdbx_description
1 polymer ?
#
loop_
_entity_poly.entity_id
_entity_poly.type
_entity_poly.pdbx_seq_one_letter_code
_entity_poly.pdbx_strand_id
1 'polypeptide(L)'
;MIISCFFCRFKTIVGAVIESVKNLRDVIILTVFSLSVFALLGLQIYMELYLVQQFSEERGNISHHVAWHKFNLNSSNWYWIEGRIDPVLCGNSSGAGECPDNYTCLQ
;
A
#
# COMPACT_ATOMS: atom_id res chain seq x y z
N MET A 1 -44.59 -23.27 18.17
CA MET A 1 -44.35 -22.37 19.32
C MET A 1 -42.88 -21.95 19.46
N ILE A 2 -41.90 -22.84 19.26
CA ILE A 2 -40.45 -22.56 19.38
C ILE A 2 -39.93 -21.60 18.28
N ILE A 3 -40.42 -21.72 17.03
CA ILE A 3 -39.99 -20.90 15.88
C ILE A 3 -40.39 -19.41 16.04
N SER A 4 -41.57 -19.11 16.59
CA SER A 4 -42.02 -17.72 16.84
C SER A 4 -41.24 -17.03 17.96
N CYS A 5 -40.72 -17.78 18.94
CA CYS A 5 -39.90 -17.23 20.02
C CYS A 5 -38.51 -16.80 19.51
N PHE A 6 -37.95 -17.54 18.56
CA PHE A 6 -36.67 -17.21 17.91
C PHE A 6 -36.77 -15.94 17.06
N PHE A 7 -37.86 -15.81 16.28
CA PHE A 7 -38.09 -14.65 15.42
C PHE A 7 -38.35 -13.35 16.22
N CYS A 8 -39.05 -13.47 17.37
CA CYS A 8 -39.31 -12.33 18.25
C CYS A 8 -38.02 -11.82 18.91
N ARG A 9 -37.18 -12.73 19.42
CA ARG A 9 -35.91 -12.39 20.07
C ARG A 9 -34.95 -11.68 19.11
N PHE A 10 -34.90 -12.12 17.85
CA PHE A 10 -34.05 -11.51 16.82
C PHE A 10 -34.49 -10.07 16.49
N LYS A 11 -35.79 -9.82 16.43
CA LYS A 11 -36.36 -8.50 16.14
C LYS A 11 -36.09 -7.49 17.26
N THR A 12 -36.04 -7.94 18.51
CA THR A 12 -35.64 -7.11 19.66
C THR A 12 -34.14 -6.80 19.67
N ILE A 13 -33.29 -7.78 19.33
CA ILE A 13 -31.84 -7.61 19.28
C ILE A 13 -31.44 -6.67 18.14
N VAL A 14 -31.98 -6.86 16.94
CA VAL A 14 -31.70 -5.99 15.80
C VAL A 14 -32.18 -4.56 16.07
N GLY A 15 -33.31 -4.38 16.74
CA GLY A 15 -33.79 -3.05 17.19
C GLY A 15 -32.82 -2.36 18.16
N ALA A 16 -32.37 -3.08 19.19
CA ALA A 16 -31.41 -2.55 20.17
C ALA A 16 -30.03 -2.23 19.55
N VAL A 17 -29.58 -3.04 18.60
CA VAL A 17 -28.32 -2.82 17.87
C VAL A 17 -28.44 -1.58 16.97
N ILE A 18 -29.55 -1.41 16.25
CA ILE A 18 -29.77 -0.24 15.37
C ILE A 18 -29.84 1.06 16.20
N GLU A 19 -30.48 1.04 17.36
CA GLU A 19 -30.51 2.16 18.30
C GLU A 19 -29.08 2.54 18.76
N SER A 20 -28.28 1.53 19.09
CA SER A 20 -26.89 1.71 19.53
C SER A 20 -26.00 2.26 18.41
N VAL A 21 -26.17 1.77 17.17
CA VAL A 21 -25.44 2.26 15.99
C VAL A 21 -25.84 3.70 15.65
N LYS A 22 -27.11 4.08 15.84
CA LYS A 22 -27.57 5.47 15.65
C LYS A 22 -26.93 6.46 16.62
N ASN A 23 -26.64 6.04 17.84
CA ASN A 23 -25.97 6.84 18.86
C ASN A 23 -24.45 6.95 18.59
N LEU A 24 -23.85 5.91 18.00
CA LEU A 24 -22.44 5.85 17.66
C LEU A 24 -22.11 6.39 16.26
N ARG A 25 -23.12 6.78 15.46
CA ARG A 25 -22.95 7.21 14.05
C ARG A 25 -21.93 8.32 13.88
N ASP A 26 -21.90 9.26 14.83
CA ASP A 26 -21.03 10.44 14.77
C ASP A 26 -19.56 10.04 14.89
N VAL A 27 -19.27 9.13 15.83
CA VAL A 27 -17.94 8.54 16.02
C VAL A 27 -17.53 7.69 14.81
N ILE A 28 -18.45 6.90 14.24
CA ILE A 28 -18.18 6.07 13.06
C ILE A 28 -17.84 6.95 11.85
N ILE A 29 -18.55 8.06 11.65
CA ILE A 29 -18.26 8.99 10.54
C ILE A 29 -16.89 9.63 10.74
N LEU A 30 -16.56 10.05 11.96
CA LEU A 30 -15.25 10.64 12.28
C LEU A 30 -14.10 9.64 12.04
N THR A 31 -14.27 8.36 12.41
CA THR A 31 -13.23 7.34 12.19
C THR A 31 -13.11 6.93 10.73
N VAL A 32 -14.21 6.77 9.99
CA VAL A 32 -14.16 6.44 8.55
C VAL A 32 -13.57 7.58 7.74
N PHE A 33 -13.90 8.83 8.06
CA PHE A 33 -13.34 10.00 7.39
C PHE A 33 -11.83 10.10 7.61
N SER A 34 -11.39 9.98 8.87
CA SER A 34 -9.95 10.01 9.18
C SER A 34 -9.20 8.84 8.54
N LEU A 35 -9.73 7.61 8.60
CA LEU A 35 -9.14 6.45 7.93
C LEU A 35 -9.03 6.64 6.42
N SER A 36 -10.04 7.27 5.80
CA SER A 36 -10.03 7.55 4.35
C SER A 36 -8.95 8.57 3.98
N VAL A 37 -8.79 9.66 4.76
CA VAL A 37 -7.71 10.64 4.54
C VAL A 37 -6.34 10.00 4.73
N PHE A 38 -6.13 9.25 5.80
CA PHE A 38 -4.86 8.54 6.02
C PHE A 38 -4.57 7.48 4.95
N ALA A 39 -5.58 6.76 4.47
CA ALA A 39 -5.43 5.80 3.38
C ALA A 39 -5.07 6.48 2.05
N LEU A 40 -5.69 7.62 1.74
CA LEU A 40 -5.37 8.40 0.54
C LEU A 40 -3.96 8.99 0.60
N LEU A 41 -3.53 9.47 1.76
CA LEU A 41 -2.14 9.94 1.97
C LEU A 41 -1.15 8.77 1.92
N GLY A 42 -1.48 7.64 2.54
CA GLY A 42 -0.64 6.44 2.54
C GLY A 42 -0.44 5.88 1.13
N LEU A 43 -1.51 5.74 0.35
CA LEU A 43 -1.42 5.21 -1.02
C LEU A 43 -0.54 6.07 -1.93
N GLN A 44 -0.50 7.40 -1.73
CA GLN A 44 0.37 8.31 -2.47
C GLN A 44 1.85 8.23 -2.03
N ILE A 45 2.13 7.81 -0.81
CA ILE A 45 3.51 7.67 -0.28
C ILE A 45 4.11 6.30 -0.64
N TYR A 46 3.29 5.25 -0.74
CA TYR A 46 3.76 3.89 -1.06
C TYR A 46 4.03 3.64 -2.55
N MET A 47 3.76 4.60 -3.43
CA MET A 47 3.91 4.40 -4.88
C MET A 47 5.25 4.85 -5.45
N GLU A 48 6.19 5.30 -4.63
CA GLU A 48 7.21 6.22 -5.16
C GLU A 48 8.62 5.92 -4.66
N LEU A 49 9.08 4.67 -4.45
CA LEU A 49 10.52 4.35 -4.39
C LEU A 49 10.83 2.82 -4.43
N TYR A 50 11.37 2.34 -5.54
CA TYR A 50 11.91 0.97 -5.67
C TYR A 50 13.40 1.01 -6.00
N LEU A 51 14.14 0.03 -5.45
CA LEU A 51 15.57 -0.12 -5.74
C LEU A 51 15.77 -0.75 -7.10
N VAL A 52 16.45 -0.03 -7.99
CA VAL A 52 16.88 -0.55 -9.29
C VAL A 52 18.40 -0.56 -9.35
N GLN A 53 18.93 -1.60 -9.98
CA GLN A 53 20.35 -1.66 -10.32
C GLN A 53 20.75 -0.44 -11.15
N GLN A 54 21.99 0.04 -10.99
CA GLN A 54 22.48 1.17 -11.77
C GLN A 54 22.52 0.83 -13.27
N PHE A 55 21.89 1.67 -14.09
CA PHE A 55 21.91 1.53 -15.55
C PHE A 55 23.31 1.86 -16.07
N SER A 56 24.02 0.85 -16.59
CA SER A 56 25.27 1.04 -17.32
C SER A 56 24.95 1.48 -18.75
N GLU A 57 25.44 2.65 -19.13
CA GLU A 57 25.25 3.29 -20.44
C GLU A 57 25.95 2.54 -21.60
N GLU A 58 26.60 1.40 -21.33
CA GLU A 58 27.40 0.66 -22.31
C GLU A 58 26.58 -0.26 -23.22
N ARG A 59 25.24 -0.23 -23.14
CA ARG A 59 24.35 -1.16 -23.85
C ARG A 59 23.57 -0.49 -24.98
N GLY A 60 24.30 -0.12 -26.03
CA GLY A 60 23.83 -0.18 -27.41
C GLY A 60 23.09 1.05 -27.97
N ASN A 61 23.17 1.14 -29.30
CA ASN A 61 22.76 2.21 -30.23
C ASN A 61 21.24 2.50 -30.28
N ILE A 62 20.58 2.54 -29.12
CA ILE A 62 19.16 2.78 -28.90
C ILE A 62 19.02 4.12 -28.19
N SER A 63 17.95 4.89 -28.44
CA SER A 63 17.65 6.09 -27.65
C SER A 63 17.73 5.74 -26.15
N HIS A 64 18.60 6.45 -25.42
CA HIS A 64 18.89 6.24 -23.99
C HIS A 64 17.60 6.14 -23.17
N HIS A 65 16.60 6.95 -23.52
CA HIS A 65 15.27 6.94 -22.88
C HIS A 65 14.51 5.61 -23.04
N VAL A 66 14.56 4.99 -24.21
CA VAL A 66 13.87 3.72 -24.48
C VAL A 66 14.57 2.54 -23.79
N ALA A 67 15.90 2.55 -23.76
CA ALA A 67 16.69 1.54 -23.08
C ALA A 67 16.49 1.62 -21.55
N TRP A 68 16.51 2.83 -20.99
CA TRP A 68 16.25 3.09 -19.57
C TRP A 68 14.85 2.63 -19.15
N HIS A 69 13.82 2.96 -19.94
CA HIS A 69 12.44 2.55 -19.64
C HIS A 69 12.27 1.01 -19.67
N LYS A 70 12.89 0.32 -20.64
CA LYS A 70 12.88 -1.15 -20.69
C LYS A 70 13.65 -1.79 -19.53
N PHE A 71 14.70 -1.13 -19.06
CA PHE A 71 15.51 -1.59 -17.95
C PHE A 71 14.76 -1.50 -16.61
N ASN A 72 14.05 -0.40 -16.34
CA ASN A 72 13.27 -0.23 -15.11
C ASN A 72 12.07 -1.19 -15.03
N LEU A 73 11.48 -1.53 -16.18
CA LEU A 73 10.38 -2.48 -16.27
C LEU A 73 10.80 -3.94 -16.02
N ASN A 74 12.09 -4.26 -16.08
CA ASN A 74 12.57 -5.62 -15.88
C ASN A 74 12.73 -5.92 -14.39
N SER A 75 11.87 -6.79 -13.86
CA SER A 75 11.88 -7.23 -12.45
C SER A 75 13.20 -7.89 -12.00
N SER A 76 14.01 -8.37 -12.94
CA SER A 76 15.35 -8.94 -12.65
C SER A 76 16.35 -7.89 -12.17
N ASN A 77 16.11 -6.61 -12.46
CA ASN A 77 16.99 -5.50 -12.07
C ASN A 77 16.64 -4.94 -10.68
N TRP A 78 15.58 -5.45 -10.04
CA TRP A 78 15.18 -5.04 -8.70
C TRP A 78 16.03 -5.72 -7.64
N TYR A 79 16.27 -5.02 -6.53
CA TYR A 79 17.01 -5.60 -5.41
C TYR A 79 16.09 -6.45 -4.53
N TRP A 80 16.46 -7.72 -4.37
CA TRP A 80 15.76 -8.69 -3.54
C TRP A 80 16.63 -9.07 -2.34
N ILE A 81 16.04 -9.06 -1.14
CA ILE A 81 16.69 -9.63 0.05
C ILE A 81 16.24 -11.08 0.17
N GLU A 82 17.20 -11.97 0.38
CA GLU A 82 16.96 -13.39 0.66
C GLU A 82 15.91 -13.56 1.79
N GLY A 83 14.77 -14.19 1.46
CA GLY A 83 13.67 -14.44 2.39
C GLY A 83 12.51 -13.43 2.39
N ARG A 84 12.56 -12.37 1.58
CA ARG A 84 11.46 -11.42 1.37
C ARG A 84 10.70 -11.73 0.07
N ILE A 85 9.39 -11.54 0.08
CA ILE A 85 8.50 -11.74 -1.08
C ILE A 85 8.39 -10.45 -1.90
N ASP A 86 8.72 -9.32 -1.29
CA ASP A 86 8.72 -7.97 -1.83
C ASP A 86 10.15 -7.48 -2.12
N PRO A 87 10.36 -6.75 -3.24
CA PRO A 87 11.62 -6.06 -3.49
C PRO A 87 11.81 -4.93 -2.46
N VAL A 88 13.05 -4.54 -2.23
CA VAL A 88 13.36 -3.57 -1.18
C VAL A 88 12.93 -2.17 -1.58
N LEU A 89 12.17 -1.53 -0.69
CA LEU A 89 11.81 -0.12 -0.75
C LEU A 89 12.97 0.72 -0.20
N CYS A 90 13.31 1.80 -0.88
CA CYS A 90 14.34 2.73 -0.41
C CYS A 90 13.79 4.15 -0.29
N GLY A 91 14.62 5.09 0.16
CA GLY A 91 14.26 6.50 0.24
C GLY A 91 15.50 7.38 0.11
N ASN A 92 15.38 8.51 -0.57
CA ASN A 92 16.46 9.51 -0.65
C ASN A 92 16.49 10.47 0.56
N SER A 93 15.64 10.21 1.56
CA SER A 93 15.61 10.99 2.79
C SER A 93 16.72 10.50 3.72
N SER A 94 17.38 11.41 4.44
CA SER A 94 18.50 11.12 5.35
C SER A 94 18.18 10.16 6.52
N GLY A 95 16.94 9.64 6.60
CA GLY A 95 16.50 8.62 7.55
C GLY A 95 16.04 7.31 6.90
N ALA A 96 16.16 7.15 5.59
CA ALA A 96 15.85 5.91 4.88
C ALA A 96 17.10 5.01 4.76
N GLY A 97 16.89 3.70 4.63
CA GLY A 97 17.96 2.72 4.53
C GLY A 97 18.90 3.02 3.35
N GLU A 98 20.21 2.86 3.59
CA GLU A 98 21.24 3.13 2.58
C GLU A 98 21.16 2.10 1.44
N CYS A 99 21.34 2.56 0.20
CA CYS A 99 21.38 1.68 -0.96
C CYS A 99 22.71 0.93 -0.99
N PRO A 100 22.74 -0.38 -1.29
CA PRO A 100 23.99 -1.09 -1.53
C PRO A 100 24.69 -0.56 -2.79
N ASP A 101 26.01 -0.75 -2.87
CA ASP A 101 26.82 -0.34 -4.01
C ASP A 101 26.22 -0.85 -5.34
N ASN A 102 26.17 0.03 -6.35
CA ASN A 102 25.61 -0.23 -7.69
C ASN A 102 24.07 -0.33 -7.77
N TYR A 103 23.34 0.17 -6.76
CA TYR A 103 21.88 0.37 -6.81
C TYR A 103 21.53 1.84 -6.56
N THR A 104 20.49 2.31 -7.24
CA THR A 104 19.95 3.65 -7.05
C THR A 104 18.47 3.60 -6.73
N CYS A 105 18.05 4.53 -5.88
CA CYS A 105 16.65 4.79 -5.63
C CYS A 105 16.04 5.51 -6.83
N LEU A 106 15.09 4.85 -7.49
CA LEU A 106 14.21 5.51 -8.45
C LEU A 106 12.92 5.88 -7.73
N GLN A 107 12.54 7.14 -7.89
CA GLN A 107 11.24 7.67 -7.52
C GLN A 107 10.31 7.53 -8.73
#